data_AF-A0A0B5GWV8-F1
#
_entry.id   AF-A0A0B5GWV8-F1
#
_cell.length_a   1.000
_cell.length_b   1.000
_cell.length_c   1.000
_cell.angle_alpha   90.00
_cell.angle_beta   90.00
_cell.angle_gamma   90.00
#
_symmetry.space_group_name_H-M   'P 1'
#
loop_
_entity.id
_entity.type
_entity.pdbx_description
1 polymer ?
#
loop_
_entity_poly.entity_id
_entity_poly.type
_entity_poly.pdbx_seq_one_letter_code
_entity_poly.pdbx_strand_id
1 'polypeptide(L)'
;MSWDVIKHPHVTEKAMNDMDFQNKLQFAVDDRASKGEVADAVEEQYDVTVEQVNTQNTMDGEKKAVVRLSEDDDAQEVASRIGVF
;
A
#
# COMPACT_ATOMS: atom_id res chain seq x y z
N MET A 1 16.12 -17.32 -1.32
CA MET A 1 15.03 -16.79 -2.16
C MET A 1 14.53 -15.57 -1.42
N SER A 2 14.76 -14.37 -1.97
CA SER A 2 14.16 -13.14 -1.42
C SER A 2 12.67 -13.21 -1.75
N TRP A 3 11.83 -12.94 -0.77
CA TRP A 3 10.38 -12.85 -0.95
C TRP A 3 10.00 -11.39 -0.74
N ASP A 4 9.40 -10.78 -1.75
CA ASP A 4 8.98 -9.39 -1.70
C ASP A 4 7.49 -9.31 -1.36
N VAL A 5 7.17 -8.76 -0.18
CA VAL A 5 5.79 -8.62 0.29
C VAL A 5 5.00 -7.66 -0.61
N ILE A 6 5.62 -6.53 -0.97
CA ILE A 6 5.06 -5.50 -1.84
C ILE A 6 5.61 -5.72 -3.24
N LYS A 7 4.73 -5.94 -4.22
CA LYS A 7 5.11 -6.14 -5.63
C LYS A 7 5.24 -4.81 -6.36
N HIS A 8 4.18 -4.00 -6.30
CA HIS A 8 4.16 -2.66 -6.88
C HIS A 8 2.96 -1.84 -6.36
N PRO A 9 2.99 -0.51 -6.48
CA PRO A 9 1.82 0.33 -6.27
C PRO A 9 0.67 -0.04 -7.20
N HIS A 10 -0.57 0.03 -6.70
CA HIS A 10 -1.77 -0.25 -7.48
C HIS A 10 -2.48 1.08 -7.79
N VAL A 11 -2.37 1.51 -9.05
CA VAL A 11 -2.84 2.83 -9.50
C VAL A 11 -4.13 2.68 -10.30
N THR A 12 -5.21 3.25 -9.77
CA THR A 12 -6.53 3.34 -10.41
C THR A 12 -7.19 4.65 -9.99
N GLU A 13 -8.23 5.11 -10.69
CA GLU A 13 -9.00 6.29 -10.28
C GLU A 13 -9.53 6.16 -8.84
N LYS A 14 -9.87 4.95 -8.40
CA LYS A 14 -10.24 4.69 -7.01
C LYS A 14 -9.06 4.86 -6.06
N ALA A 15 -7.89 4.33 -6.40
CA ALA A 15 -6.70 4.49 -5.58
C ALA A 15 -6.29 5.96 -5.45
N MET A 16 -6.44 6.76 -6.52
CA MET A 16 -6.26 8.21 -6.49
C MET A 16 -7.20 8.87 -5.48
N ASN A 17 -8.49 8.58 -5.55
CA ASN A 17 -9.47 9.14 -4.61
C ASN A 17 -9.20 8.71 -3.16
N ASP A 18 -8.84 7.44 -2.93
CA ASP A 18 -8.52 6.96 -1.59
C ASP A 18 -7.27 7.65 -1.03
N MET A 19 -6.29 7.96 -1.87
CA MET A 19 -5.11 8.75 -1.49
C MET A 19 -5.48 10.19 -1.15
N ASP A 20 -6.16 10.88 -2.06
CA ASP A 20 -6.48 12.31 -1.93
C ASP A 20 -7.40 12.62 -0.74
N PHE A 21 -8.33 11.71 -0.42
CA PHE A 21 -9.39 11.99 0.56
C PHE A 21 -9.35 11.14 1.82
N GLN A 22 -8.54 10.07 1.85
CA GLN A 22 -8.55 9.12 2.97
C GLN A 22 -7.16 8.77 3.50
N ASN A 23 -6.11 9.42 3.00
CA ASN A 23 -4.72 9.15 3.37
C ASN A 23 -4.35 7.67 3.20
N LYS A 24 -4.73 7.10 2.05
CA LYS A 24 -4.53 5.68 1.75
C LYS A 24 -3.69 5.44 0.50
N LEU A 25 -2.81 4.45 0.59
CA LEU A 25 -2.08 3.89 -0.53
C LEU A 25 -2.61 2.50 -0.86
N GLN A 26 -2.52 2.12 -2.13
CA GLN A 26 -2.88 0.78 -2.58
C GLN A 26 -1.69 0.10 -3.23
N PHE A 27 -1.52 -1.19 -2.94
CA PHE A 27 -0.40 -1.99 -3.43
C PHE A 27 -0.91 -3.34 -3.92
N ALA A 28 -0.29 -3.85 -5.00
CA ALA A 28 -0.28 -5.27 -5.28
C ALA A 28 0.76 -5.91 -4.35
N VAL A 29 0.35 -6.94 -3.63
CA VAL A 29 1.15 -7.65 -2.64
C VAL A 29 1.08 -9.15 -2.92
N ASP A 30 1.94 -9.90 -2.24
CA ASP A 30 1.92 -11.34 -2.35
C ASP A 30 0.64 -11.99 -1.76
N ASP A 31 0.14 -13.04 -2.42
CA ASP A 31 -1.06 -13.77 -2.05
C ASP A 31 -0.93 -14.52 -0.71
N ARG A 32 0.29 -14.72 -0.21
CA ARG A 32 0.54 -15.31 1.12
C ARG A 32 0.82 -14.29 2.21
N ALA A 33 1.10 -13.02 1.87
CA ALA A 33 1.39 -11.98 2.85
C ALA A 33 0.21 -11.70 3.80
N SER A 34 0.46 -11.72 5.09
CA SER A 34 -0.48 -11.30 6.13
C SER A 34 -0.58 -9.77 6.20
N LYS A 35 -1.59 -9.26 6.91
CA LYS A 35 -1.76 -7.81 7.10
C LYS A 35 -0.60 -7.18 7.88
N GLY A 36 -0.02 -7.91 8.84
CA GLY A 36 1.13 -7.44 9.62
C GLY A 36 2.37 -7.30 8.75
N GLU A 37 2.69 -8.34 7.97
CA GLU A 37 3.83 -8.29 7.02
C GLU A 37 3.69 -7.15 5.99
N VAL A 38 2.46 -6.87 5.54
CA VAL A 38 2.21 -5.73 4.64
C VAL A 38 2.43 -4.40 5.36
N ALA A 39 1.98 -4.25 6.61
CA ALA A 39 2.23 -3.03 7.38
C ALA A 39 3.74 -2.83 7.57
N ASP A 40 4.43 -3.83 8.13
CA ASP A 40 5.88 -3.78 8.39
C ASP A 40 6.67 -3.44 7.12
N ALA A 41 6.33 -4.05 5.98
CA ALA A 41 6.99 -3.78 4.71
C ALA A 41 6.73 -2.37 4.17
N VAL A 42 5.52 -1.81 4.36
CA VAL A 42 5.19 -0.44 3.93
C VAL A 42 5.93 0.57 4.82
N GLU A 43 5.91 0.36 6.13
CA GLU A 43 6.60 1.21 7.09
C GLU A 43 8.11 1.25 6.82
N GLU A 44 8.74 0.08 6.63
CA GLU A 44 10.19 -0.03 6.37
C GLU A 44 10.60 0.54 5.01
N GLN A 45 9.84 0.26 3.94
CA GLN A 45 10.24 0.69 2.59
C GLN A 45 10.01 2.18 2.32
N TYR A 46 9.00 2.77 2.96
CA TYR A 46 8.57 4.13 2.64
C TYR A 46 8.73 5.13 3.78
N ASP A 47 9.23 4.68 4.95
CA ASP A 47 9.48 5.51 6.14
C ASP A 47 8.21 6.25 6.57
N VAL A 48 7.16 5.47 6.87
CA VAL A 48 5.82 5.93 7.27
C VAL A 48 5.29 5.10 8.43
N THR A 49 4.20 5.53 9.05
CA THR A 49 3.44 4.77 10.05
C THR A 49 2.10 4.31 9.48
N VAL A 50 1.77 3.02 9.66
CA VAL A 50 0.54 2.41 9.14
C VAL A 50 -0.50 2.25 10.25
N GLU A 51 -1.68 2.83 10.05
CA GLU A 51 -2.81 2.67 10.99
C GLU A 51 -3.63 1.42 10.73
N GLN A 52 -3.84 1.10 9.45
CA GLN A 52 -4.77 0.04 9.08
C GLN A 52 -4.43 -0.56 7.71
N VAL A 53 -4.50 -1.89 7.64
CA VAL A 53 -4.39 -2.65 6.39
C VAL A 53 -5.68 -3.43 6.09
N ASN A 54 -6.21 -3.24 4.89
CA ASN A 54 -7.28 -4.05 4.33
C ASN A 54 -6.77 -4.79 3.09
N THR A 55 -7.09 -6.07 2.96
CA THR A 55 -6.60 -6.92 1.86
C THR A 55 -7.75 -7.57 1.12
N GLN A 56 -7.60 -7.74 -0.20
CA GLN A 56 -8.54 -8.41 -1.08
C GLN A 56 -7.78 -9.24 -2.11
N ASN A 57 -8.15 -10.50 -2.31
CA ASN A 57 -7.68 -11.27 -3.46
C ASN A 57 -8.46 -10.84 -4.72
N THR A 58 -7.75 -10.44 -5.76
CA THR A 58 -8.32 -10.01 -7.04
C THR A 58 -8.52 -11.21 -7.97
N MET A 59 -9.33 -11.02 -9.01
CA MET A 59 -9.55 -12.06 -10.03
C MET A 59 -8.31 -12.30 -10.90
N ASP A 60 -7.38 -11.35 -10.91
CA ASP A 60 -6.11 -11.42 -11.64
C ASP A 60 -5.07 -12.32 -10.96
N GLY A 61 -5.43 -12.92 -9.82
CA GLY A 61 -4.55 -13.83 -9.06
C GLY A 61 -3.57 -13.10 -8.14
N GLU A 62 -3.82 -11.82 -7.85
CA GLU A 62 -2.98 -11.01 -6.98
C GLU A 62 -3.75 -10.60 -5.72
N LYS A 63 -3.03 -10.35 -4.62
CA LYS A 63 -3.65 -9.74 -3.46
C LYS A 63 -3.42 -8.23 -3.54
N LYS A 64 -4.50 -7.47 -3.41
CA LYS A 64 -4.47 -6.02 -3.27
C LYS A 64 -4.51 -5.66 -1.79
N ALA A 65 -3.62 -4.80 -1.34
CA ALA A 65 -3.65 -4.16 -0.05
C ALA A 65 -4.07 -2.69 -0.19
N VAL A 66 -4.96 -2.24 0.68
CA VAL A 66 -5.29 -0.83 0.90
C VAL A 66 -4.78 -0.48 2.30
N VAL A 67 -3.84 0.45 2.35
CA VAL A 67 -3.08 0.80 3.54
C VAL A 67 -3.39 2.24 3.91
N ARG A 68 -3.90 2.47 5.11
CA ARG A 68 -4.12 3.81 5.67
C ARG A 68 -2.89 4.21 6.47
N LEU A 69 -2.35 5.38 6.16
CA LEU A 69 -1.23 5.95 6.89
C LEU A 69 -1.72 6.76 8.09
N SER A 70 -0.81 6.99 9.04
CA SER A 70 -1.04 7.85 10.19
C SER A 70 -1.29 9.30 9.77
N GLU A 71 -1.87 10.10 10.66
CA GLU A 71 -2.08 11.53 10.41
C GLU A 71 -0.75 12.32 10.32
N ASP A 72 0.36 11.75 10.78
CA ASP A 72 1.70 12.34 10.69
C ASP A 72 2.35 12.14 9.31
N ASP A 73 1.78 11.25 8.48
CA ASP A 73 2.28 10.90 7.14
C ASP A 73 1.28 11.31 6.05
N ASP A 74 1.75 11.87 4.94
CA ASP A 74 0.92 12.24 3.80
C ASP A 74 1.07 11.25 2.63
N ALA A 75 -0.02 10.59 2.26
CA ALA A 75 -0.02 9.59 1.20
C ALA A 75 0.33 10.17 -0.18
N GLN A 76 -0.01 11.43 -0.47
CA GLN A 76 0.34 12.07 -1.74
C GLN A 76 1.85 12.36 -1.81
N GLU A 77 2.46 12.83 -0.73
CA GLU A 77 3.91 13.04 -0.64
C GLU A 77 4.67 11.72 -0.75
N VAL A 78 4.22 10.66 -0.08
CA VAL A 78 4.79 9.31 -0.22
C VAL A 78 4.73 8.86 -1.67
N ALA A 79 3.56 8.98 -2.31
CA ALA A 79 3.37 8.52 -3.67
C ALA A 79 4.21 9.29 -4.72
N SER A 80 4.42 10.60 -4.49
CA SER A 80 5.36 11.40 -5.30
C SER A 80 6.80 10.92 -5.14
N ARG A 81 7.24 10.62 -3.90
CA ARG A 81 8.60 10.11 -3.62
C ARG A 81 8.90 8.79 -4.34
N ILE A 82 7.90 7.91 -4.46
CA ILE A 82 8.04 6.60 -5.11
C ILE A 82 7.77 6.62 -6.63
N GLY A 83 7.53 7.80 -7.22
CA GLY A 83 7.38 7.98 -8.66
C GLY A 83 6.10 7.36 -9.23
N VAL A 84 5.04 7.30 -8.42
CA VAL A 84 3.72 6.87 -8.87
C VAL A 84 2.98 7.99 -9.61
N PHE A 85 3.50 9.23 -9.52
CA PHE A 85 3.04 10.44 -10.20
C PHE A 85 4.20 11.24 -10.79
#